data_AF-A0A0F9IGA5-F1
#
_entry.id   AF-A0A0F9IGA5-F1
#
_cell.length_a   1.000
_cell.length_b   1.000
_cell.length_c   1.000
_cell.angle_alpha   90.00
_cell.angle_beta   90.00
_cell.angle_gamma   90.00
#
_symmetry.space_group_name_H-M   'P 1'
#
loop_
_entity.id
_entity.type
_entity.pdbx_description
1 polymer ?
#
loop_
_entity_poly.entity_id
_entity_poly.type
_entity_poly.pdbx_seq_one_letter_code
_entity_poly.pdbx_strand_id
1 'polypeptide(L)'
;DLDLDEFDRLVTFYNRDRNFADVLDPDAVNIIDYYEITDAFWNIAGEFAKIREKLNKGIAIIAIQKDRNMQLGRGASFSLEKPRVYMTVDNIFPDNVLKIISAKNRKENAPNPVGFERRFKIVQGINLRATDEGWNLPCVE
;
A
#
# COMPACT_ATOMS: atom_id res chain seq x y z
N ASP A 1 -13.38 -13.51 -13.25
CA ASP A 1 -12.82 -12.32 -13.89
C ASP A 1 -13.97 -11.40 -14.24
N LEU A 2 -13.95 -10.17 -13.70
CA LEU A 2 -14.78 -9.10 -14.22
C LEU A 2 -14.19 -8.71 -15.57
N ASP A 3 -15.01 -8.56 -16.60
CA ASP A 3 -14.51 -7.95 -17.83
C ASP A 3 -14.23 -6.45 -17.60
N LEU A 4 -13.47 -5.83 -18.51
CA LEU A 4 -13.06 -4.43 -18.36
C LEU A 4 -14.26 -3.47 -18.38
N ASP A 5 -15.34 -3.82 -19.09
CA ASP A 5 -16.52 -2.97 -19.23
C ASP A 5 -17.34 -2.97 -17.92
N GLU A 6 -17.41 -4.12 -17.25
CA GLU A 6 -18.03 -4.25 -15.93
C GLU A 6 -17.20 -3.51 -14.87
N PHE A 7 -15.87 -3.62 -14.92
CA PHE A 7 -15.00 -2.87 -14.01
C PHE A 7 -15.17 -1.35 -14.18
N ASP A 8 -15.19 -0.85 -15.42
CA ASP A 8 -15.36 0.57 -15.71
C ASP A 8 -16.68 1.15 -15.15
N ARG A 9 -17.75 0.35 -15.16
CA ARG A 9 -19.05 0.75 -14.59
C ARG A 9 -19.08 0.77 -13.06
N LEU A 10 -18.20 0.02 -12.40
CA LEU A 10 -18.15 -0.10 -10.94
C LEU A 10 -17.15 0.87 -10.31
N VAL A 11 -16.31 1.51 -11.11
CA VAL A 11 -15.22 2.38 -10.63
C VAL A 11 -15.56 3.83 -10.91
N THR A 12 -15.27 4.70 -9.94
CA THR A 12 -15.32 6.15 -10.15
C THR A 12 -13.91 6.70 -10.11
N PHE A 13 -13.44 7.24 -11.24
CA PHE A 13 -12.13 7.85 -11.34
C PHE A 13 -12.17 9.33 -10.96
N TYR A 14 -11.21 9.74 -10.14
CA TYR A 14 -11.00 11.14 -9.77
C TYR A 14 -9.55 11.54 -10.06
N ASN A 15 -9.35 12.72 -10.64
CA ASN A 15 -8.02 13.32 -10.78
C ASN A 15 -7.82 14.37 -9.68
N ARG A 16 -6.86 14.14 -8.78
CA ARG A 16 -6.61 14.97 -7.59
C ARG A 16 -5.15 14.85 -7.14
N ASP A 17 -4.61 15.93 -6.58
CA ASP A 17 -3.27 15.98 -5.97
C ASP A 17 -3.30 16.04 -4.43
N ARG A 18 -4.46 16.37 -3.84
CA ARG A 18 -4.62 16.62 -2.39
C ARG A 18 -6.05 16.37 -1.90
N ASN A 19 -6.24 16.45 -0.57
CA ASN A 19 -7.53 16.33 0.11
C ASN A 19 -8.31 15.06 -0.28
N PHE A 20 -7.61 13.93 -0.39
CA PHE A 20 -8.21 12.66 -0.80
C PHE A 20 -9.35 12.20 0.12
N ALA A 21 -9.27 12.56 1.41
CA ALA A 21 -10.33 12.31 2.36
C ALA A 21 -11.69 12.86 1.89
N ASP A 22 -11.76 13.93 1.10
CA ASP A 22 -13.04 14.54 0.72
C ASP A 22 -13.89 13.66 -0.21
N VAL A 23 -13.28 12.74 -0.95
CA VAL A 23 -13.98 11.90 -1.96
C VAL A 23 -13.95 10.41 -1.69
N LEU A 24 -13.41 9.98 -0.55
CA LEU A 24 -13.50 8.58 -0.18
C LEU A 24 -14.96 8.16 -0.04
N ASP A 25 -15.26 6.98 -0.55
CA ASP A 25 -16.43 6.22 -0.14
C ASP A 25 -16.08 5.50 1.18
N PRO A 26 -16.78 5.82 2.29
CA PRO A 26 -16.52 5.22 3.61
C PRO A 26 -16.60 3.69 3.66
N ASP A 27 -17.37 3.08 2.75
CA ASP A 27 -17.70 1.65 2.79
C ASP A 27 -17.11 0.85 1.61
N ALA A 28 -16.45 1.50 0.66
CA ALA A 28 -15.84 0.86 -0.51
C ALA A 28 -14.31 0.66 -0.40
N VAL A 29 -13.74 0.05 -1.45
CA VAL A 29 -12.29 0.00 -1.69
C VAL A 29 -11.87 1.29 -2.39
N ASN A 30 -11.08 2.11 -1.70
CA ASN A 30 -10.53 3.35 -2.24
C ASN A 30 -9.06 3.14 -2.59
N ILE A 31 -8.65 3.56 -3.78
CA ILE A 31 -7.25 3.49 -4.23
C ILE A 31 -6.76 4.91 -4.48
N ILE A 32 -5.69 5.30 -3.81
CA ILE A 32 -4.98 6.57 -4.00
C ILE A 32 -3.66 6.25 -4.70
N ASP A 33 -3.62 6.49 -6.01
CA ASP A 33 -2.45 6.27 -6.88
C ASP A 33 -2.04 7.60 -7.56
N TYR A 34 -1.05 8.32 -7.06
CA TYR A 34 -0.30 8.12 -5.82
C TYR A 34 -0.38 9.35 -4.92
N TYR A 35 -0.08 9.19 -3.63
CA TYR A 35 -0.03 10.28 -2.67
C TYR A 35 1.31 11.03 -2.79
N GLU A 36 1.32 12.15 -3.52
CA GLU A 36 2.50 12.99 -3.69
C GLU A 36 2.72 13.89 -2.48
N ILE A 37 3.98 13.98 -2.03
CA ILE A 37 4.40 14.83 -0.92
C ILE A 37 5.57 15.67 -1.39
N THR A 38 5.38 16.98 -1.37
CA THR A 38 6.30 17.96 -1.94
C THR A 38 7.13 18.69 -0.88
N ASP A 39 6.56 18.94 0.30
CA ASP A 39 7.09 19.92 1.25
C ASP A 39 6.67 19.66 2.71
N ALA A 40 5.40 19.34 2.96
CA ALA A 40 4.87 19.14 4.31
C ALA A 40 4.90 17.68 4.79
N PHE A 41 6.09 17.06 4.81
CA PHE A 41 6.26 15.63 5.14
C PHE A 41 5.68 15.20 6.50
N TRP A 42 5.73 16.07 7.51
CA TRP A 42 5.16 15.82 8.84
C TRP A 42 3.62 15.77 8.82
N ASN A 43 2.98 16.43 7.86
CA ASN A 43 1.53 16.50 7.78
C ASN A 43 0.90 15.18 7.28
N ILE A 44 1.69 14.27 6.70
CA ILE A 44 1.19 13.00 6.17
C ILE A 44 0.42 12.19 7.24
N ALA A 45 0.87 12.24 8.49
CA ALA A 45 0.21 11.53 9.58
C ALA A 45 -1.19 12.10 9.87
N GLY A 46 -1.35 13.42 9.76
CA GLY A 46 -2.65 14.09 9.88
C GLY A 46 -3.59 13.77 8.73
N GLU A 47 -3.06 13.76 7.50
CA GLU A 47 -3.83 13.42 6.31
C GLU A 47 -4.29 11.95 6.32
N PHE A 48 -3.41 11.02 6.74
CA PHE A 48 -3.79 9.61 6.91
C PHE A 48 -4.78 9.41 8.06
N ALA A 49 -4.74 10.24 9.10
CA ALA A 49 -5.75 10.23 10.15
C ALA A 49 -7.12 10.63 9.60
N LYS A 50 -7.21 11.72 8.82
CA LYS A 50 -8.46 12.15 8.17
C LYS A 50 -9.05 11.06 7.27
N ILE A 51 -8.20 10.41 6.46
CA ILE A 51 -8.59 9.27 5.62
C ILE A 51 -9.17 8.15 6.48
N ARG A 52 -8.45 7.74 7.54
CA ARG A 52 -8.89 6.67 8.44
C ARG A 52 -10.19 7.01 9.15
N GLU A 53 -10.37 8.25 9.60
CA GLU A 53 -11.57 8.71 10.30
C GLU A 53 -12.82 8.72 9.42
N LYS A 54 -12.65 8.92 8.11
CA LYS A 54 -13.76 8.86 7.16
C LYS A 54 -14.17 7.44 6.79
N LEU A 55 -13.26 6.48 6.84
CA LEU A 55 -13.56 5.07 6.56
C LEU A 55 -14.44 4.47 7.67
N ASN A 56 -15.44 3.69 7.26
CA ASN A 56 -16.33 2.93 8.14
C ASN A 56 -16.06 1.43 7.99
N LYS A 57 -16.62 0.81 6.93
CA LYS A 57 -16.35 -0.60 6.59
C LYS A 57 -15.36 -0.76 5.43
N GLY A 58 -15.10 0.33 4.72
CA GLY A 58 -14.21 0.37 3.57
C GLY A 58 -12.74 0.33 3.94
N ILE A 59 -11.90 0.33 2.91
CA ILE A 59 -10.44 0.41 3.03
C ILE A 59 -9.90 1.48 2.10
N ALA A 60 -8.74 2.03 2.46
CA ALA A 60 -7.94 2.88 1.56
C ALA A 60 -6.58 2.21 1.32
N ILE A 61 -6.22 2.04 0.06
CA ILE A 61 -4.90 1.62 -0.41
C ILE A 61 -4.20 2.87 -0.92
N ILE A 62 -3.08 3.23 -0.29
CA ILE A 62 -2.36 4.47 -0.57
C ILE A 62 -0.98 4.13 -1.12
N ALA A 63 -0.72 4.45 -2.38
CA ALA A 63 0.61 4.36 -2.96
C ALA A 63 1.42 5.61 -2.58
N ILE A 64 2.64 5.43 -2.08
CA ILE A 64 3.55 6.51 -1.70
C ILE A 64 4.90 6.25 -2.35
N GLN A 65 5.52 7.29 -2.90
CA GLN A 65 6.89 7.19 -3.40
C GLN A 65 7.88 6.97 -2.26
N LYS A 66 8.95 6.23 -2.54
CA LYS A 66 10.09 6.05 -1.64
C LYS A 66 11.39 6.26 -2.40
N ASP A 67 12.40 6.76 -1.71
CA ASP A 67 13.75 6.83 -2.29
C ASP A 67 14.32 5.43 -2.45
N ARG A 68 15.26 5.28 -3.40
CA ARG A 68 15.94 4.01 -3.64
C ARG A 68 16.63 3.55 -2.35
N ASN A 69 16.51 2.25 -2.05
CA ASN A 69 17.05 1.59 -0.85
C ASN A 69 16.44 2.04 0.49
N MET A 70 15.44 2.92 0.50
CA MET A 70 14.69 3.25 1.71
C MET A 70 13.54 2.25 1.92
N GLN A 71 13.33 1.86 3.17
CA GLN A 71 12.21 0.99 3.54
C GLN A 71 10.88 1.74 3.69
N LEU A 72 10.95 3.02 4.06
CA LEU A 72 9.78 3.86 4.26
C LEU A 72 9.63 4.82 3.08
N GLY A 73 8.38 5.14 2.77
CA GLY A 73 8.02 6.15 1.78
C GLY A 73 8.30 7.55 2.30
N ARG A 74 8.09 8.54 1.43
CA ARG A 74 8.12 9.95 1.81
C ARG A 74 7.24 10.19 3.04
N GLY A 75 7.73 11.01 3.97
CA GLY A 75 7.16 11.14 5.31
C GLY A 75 7.76 10.20 6.36
N ALA A 76 8.57 9.21 5.96
CA ALA A 76 9.32 8.32 6.84
C ALA A 76 8.45 7.71 7.95
N SER A 77 8.81 7.85 9.23
CA SER A 77 8.05 7.30 10.36
C SER A 77 6.62 7.85 10.44
N PHE A 78 6.38 9.10 10.00
CA PHE A 78 5.04 9.70 10.02
C PHE A 78 4.07 8.97 9.09
N SER A 79 4.55 8.41 7.97
CA SER A 79 3.71 7.62 7.07
C SER A 79 3.33 6.26 7.66
N LEU A 80 4.06 5.79 8.69
CA LEU A 80 3.86 4.50 9.35
C LEU A 80 2.85 4.55 10.52
N GLU A 81 2.61 5.73 11.11
CA GLU A 81 1.87 5.88 12.37
C GLU A 81 0.39 5.44 12.27
N LYS A 82 -0.29 5.83 11.19
CA LYS A 82 -1.74 5.61 11.03
C LYS A 82 -2.13 4.34 10.28
N PRO A 83 -1.41 3.89 9.23
CA PRO A 83 -1.80 2.69 8.49
C PRO A 83 -1.87 1.45 9.39
N ARG A 84 -2.86 0.58 9.13
CA ARG A 84 -2.95 -0.72 9.81
C ARG A 84 -1.98 -1.74 9.24
N VAL A 85 -1.69 -1.64 7.94
CA VAL A 85 -0.68 -2.45 7.26
C VAL A 85 0.19 -1.48 6.45
N TYR A 86 1.50 -1.65 6.52
CA TYR A 86 2.47 -0.92 5.71
C TYR A 86 3.36 -1.92 5.00
N MET A 87 3.45 -1.80 3.68
CA MET A 87 4.31 -2.65 2.86
C MET A 87 5.26 -1.80 2.02
N THR A 88 6.46 -2.32 1.78
CA THR A 88 7.42 -1.74 0.83
C THR A 88 7.57 -2.69 -0.35
N VAL A 89 7.74 -2.12 -1.55
CA VAL A 89 8.07 -2.86 -2.76
C VAL A 89 9.46 -2.43 -3.21
N ASP A 90 10.36 -3.40 -3.33
CA ASP A 90 11.74 -3.21 -3.75
C ASP A 90 12.03 -4.01 -5.02
N ASN A 91 12.83 -3.44 -5.91
CA ASN A 91 13.36 -4.16 -7.07
C ASN A 91 14.69 -4.81 -6.68
N ILE A 92 14.69 -6.14 -6.49
CA ILE A 92 15.85 -6.91 -6.07
C ILE A 92 16.11 -7.98 -7.12
N PHE A 93 17.00 -7.67 -8.07
CA PHE A 93 17.32 -8.55 -9.18
C PHE A 93 17.59 -10.00 -8.70
N PRO A 94 16.96 -11.02 -9.30
CA PRO A 94 16.15 -10.97 -10.53
C PRO A 94 14.65 -10.68 -10.35
N ASP A 95 14.18 -10.43 -9.12
CA ASP A 95 12.76 -10.33 -8.76
C ASP A 95 12.39 -8.93 -8.24
N ASN A 96 11.11 -8.71 -7.96
CA ASN A 96 10.66 -7.67 -7.03
C ASN A 96 10.30 -8.33 -5.71
N VAL A 97 10.40 -7.58 -4.61
CA VAL A 97 10.11 -8.05 -3.26
C VAL A 97 9.10 -7.12 -2.61
N LEU A 98 7.97 -7.67 -2.18
CA LEU A 98 6.99 -7.02 -1.32
C LEU A 98 7.27 -7.44 0.12
N LYS A 99 7.58 -6.50 1.01
CA LYS A 99 7.85 -6.74 2.44
C LYS A 99 6.80 -6.07 3.32
N ILE A 100 6.32 -6.77 4.34
CA ILE A 100 5.47 -6.18 5.39
C ILE A 100 6.34 -5.50 6.45
N ILE A 101 6.25 -4.18 6.53
CA ILE A 101 6.98 -3.36 7.52
C ILE A 101 6.19 -3.21 8.82
N SER A 102 4.86 -3.12 8.73
CA SER A 102 4.00 -3.03 9.91
C SER A 102 2.67 -3.73 9.67
N ALA A 103 2.15 -4.37 10.72
CA ALA A 103 0.82 -4.97 10.74
C ALA A 103 0.23 -4.83 12.15
N LYS A 104 -0.79 -3.98 12.26
CA LYS A 104 -1.52 -3.64 13.50
C LYS A 104 -2.83 -4.41 13.58
N ASN A 105 -3.34 -4.59 14.80
CA ASN A 105 -4.62 -5.27 15.08
C ASN A 105 -4.68 -6.70 14.50
N ARG A 106 -3.63 -7.47 14.75
CA ARG A 106 -3.51 -8.87 14.35
C ARG A 106 -4.49 -9.74 15.15
N LYS A 107 -4.90 -10.87 14.57
CA LYS A 107 -5.66 -11.90 15.29
C LYS A 107 -4.76 -12.51 16.39
N GLU A 108 -5.30 -12.70 17.59
CA GLU A 108 -4.56 -13.07 18.81
C GLU A 108 -3.72 -14.35 18.71
N ASN A 109 -4.06 -15.24 17.77
CA ASN A 109 -3.37 -16.52 17.55
C ASN A 109 -2.81 -16.66 16.12
N ALA A 110 -2.60 -15.56 15.40
CA ALA A 110 -1.97 -15.57 14.08
C ALA A 110 -0.47 -15.25 14.17
N PRO A 111 0.38 -15.85 13.31
CA PRO A 111 1.78 -15.47 13.20
C PRO A 111 1.94 -13.97 12.95
N ASN A 112 3.00 -13.37 13.50
CA ASN A 112 3.33 -11.98 13.21
C ASN A 112 3.85 -11.89 11.75
N PRO A 113 3.16 -11.19 10.85
CA PRO A 113 3.56 -11.12 9.45
C PRO A 113 4.63 -10.05 9.20
N VAL A 114 4.98 -9.23 10.20
CA VAL A 114 6.03 -8.20 10.05
C VAL A 114 7.36 -8.86 9.74
N GLY A 115 8.03 -8.35 8.71
CA GLY A 115 9.27 -8.90 8.17
C GLY A 115 9.06 -9.95 7.09
N PHE A 116 7.85 -10.48 6.91
CA PHE A 116 7.59 -11.43 5.83
C PHE A 116 7.66 -10.74 4.46
N GLU A 117 8.20 -11.46 3.51
CA GLU A 117 8.45 -11.06 2.13
C GLU A 117 7.71 -11.98 1.14
N ARG A 118 7.36 -11.41 -0.01
CA ARG A 118 6.88 -12.12 -1.20
C ARG A 118 7.63 -11.66 -2.42
N ARG A 119 8.16 -12.61 -3.17
CA ARG A 119 8.86 -12.36 -4.43
C ARG A 119 7.90 -12.46 -5.60
N PHE A 120 8.03 -11.51 -6.54
CA PHE A 120 7.19 -11.49 -7.72
C PHE A 120 7.89 -10.85 -8.93
N LYS A 121 7.41 -11.19 -10.13
CA LYS A 121 7.80 -10.56 -11.40
C LYS A 121 6.58 -9.97 -12.08
N ILE A 122 6.81 -8.92 -12.87
CA ILE A 122 5.83 -8.41 -13.83
C ILE A 122 6.31 -8.86 -15.21
N VAL A 123 5.57 -9.79 -15.82
CA VAL A 123 5.90 -10.38 -17.12
C VAL A 123 5.00 -9.76 -18.18
N GLN A 124 5.59 -9.30 -19.30
CA GLN A 124 4.85 -8.65 -20.39
C GLN A 124 4.04 -7.42 -19.92
N GLY A 125 4.57 -6.66 -18.97
CA GLY A 125 3.99 -5.39 -18.51
C GLY A 125 2.75 -5.48 -17.62
N ILE A 126 2.01 -6.59 -17.65
CA ILE A 126 0.73 -6.73 -16.92
C ILE A 126 0.63 -8.00 -16.07
N ASN A 127 1.39 -9.05 -16.38
CA ASN A 127 1.26 -10.32 -15.68
C ASN A 127 2.09 -10.33 -14.40
N LEU A 128 1.47 -10.02 -13.27
CA LEU A 128 2.08 -10.17 -11.96
C LEU A 128 2.11 -11.66 -11.57
N ARG A 129 3.30 -12.21 -11.36
CA ARG A 129 3.52 -13.62 -11.00
C ARG A 129 4.38 -13.72 -9.74
N ALA A 130 3.89 -14.43 -8.73
CA ALA A 130 4.72 -14.82 -7.60
C ALA A 130 5.84 -15.76 -8.06
N THR A 131 7.04 -15.60 -7.50
CA THR A 131 8.21 -16.46 -7.79
C THR A 131 8.57 -17.39 -6.63
N ASP A 132 7.85 -17.27 -5.51
CA ASP A 132 7.99 -18.13 -4.33
C ASP A 132 6.69 -18.86 -3.98
N GLU A 133 6.80 -19.93 -3.17
CA GLU A 133 5.64 -20.73 -2.74
C GLU A 133 4.85 -20.05 -1.60
N GLY A 134 5.54 -19.25 -0.77
CA GLY A 134 5.04 -18.79 0.53
C GLY A 134 5.44 -17.36 0.87
N TRP A 135 4.76 -16.78 1.87
CA TRP A 135 5.32 -15.60 2.54
C TRP A 135 6.48 -16.11 3.37
N ASN A 136 7.67 -15.55 3.15
CA ASN A 136 8.90 -16.05 3.76
C ASN A 136 9.53 -14.98 4.63
N LEU A 137 10.27 -15.37 5.67
CA LEU A 137 11.22 -14.45 6.28
C LEU A 137 12.30 -14.07 5.24
N PRO A 138 12.95 -12.91 5.38
CA PRO A 138 14.01 -12.52 4.46
C PRO A 138 15.05 -13.63 4.42
N CYS A 139 15.48 -14.04 3.22
CA CYS A 139 16.69 -14.83 3.09
C CYS A 139 17.81 -13.95 3.63
N VAL A 140 18.39 -14.35 4.77
CA VAL A 140 19.62 -13.74 5.26
C VAL A 140 20.69 -14.12 4.25
N GLU A 141 21.13 -13.17 3.43
CA GLU A 141 22.40 -13.28 2.72
C GLU A 141 23.56 -13.02 3.69
#